data_AF-A0A3D0HD13-F1
#
_entry.id   AF-A0A3D0HD13-F1
#
_cell.length_a   1.000
_cell.length_b   1.000
_cell.length_c   1.000
_cell.angle_alpha   90.00
_cell.angle_beta   90.00
_cell.angle_gamma   90.00
#
_symmetry.space_group_name_H-M   'P 1'
#
loop_
_entity.id
_entity.type
_entity.pdbx_description
1 polymer ?
#
loop_
_entity_poly.entity_id
_entity_poly.type
_entity_poly.pdbx_seq_one_letter_code
_entity_poly.pdbx_strand_id
1 'polypeptide(L)'
;MPRFSLFIIALSAAVLAGCSSIEVEPGSEPSQQLTETPSRAVASCVSTKPLSAQDSFENLEFKCEQLDSTSTLSELIDAGWRLESVNVGKQSNLNGVISMPITITIRKLF
;
A
#
# COMPACT_ATOMS: atom_id res chain seq x y z
N MET A 1 26.75 66.64 31.06
CA MET A 1 26.13 65.62 31.92
C MET A 1 24.94 65.03 31.17
N PRO A 2 24.67 63.71 31.15
CA PRO A 2 25.55 62.54 31.05
C PRO A 2 25.14 61.54 29.92
N ARG A 3 26.10 60.65 29.60
CA ARG A 3 25.95 59.22 29.23
C ARG A 3 25.46 58.82 27.83
N PHE A 4 26.45 58.64 26.96
CA PHE A 4 26.52 57.57 25.95
C PHE A 4 26.32 56.20 26.64
N SER A 5 25.29 55.46 26.23
CA SER A 5 25.17 54.02 26.51
C SER A 5 25.06 53.28 25.18
N LEU A 6 26.16 52.62 24.80
CA LEU A 6 26.17 51.50 23.86
C LEU A 6 25.22 50.42 24.38
N PHE A 7 24.23 50.03 23.58
CA PHE A 7 23.51 48.78 23.79
C PHE A 7 23.85 47.79 22.69
N ILE A 8 24.17 46.60 23.18
CA ILE A 8 24.83 45.48 22.54
C ILE A 8 23.90 44.78 21.55
N ILE A 9 24.50 44.32 20.46
CA ILE A 9 23.95 43.46 19.41
C ILE A 9 23.41 42.15 20.04
N ALA A 10 22.15 41.82 19.80
CA ALA A 10 21.62 40.48 19.96
C ALA A 10 21.18 39.95 18.59
N LEU A 11 22.09 39.18 17.98
CA LEU A 11 21.89 38.43 16.75
C LEU A 11 21.15 37.14 17.11
N SER A 12 19.82 37.13 17.00
CA SER A 12 19.02 35.91 17.18
C SER A 12 18.83 35.22 15.83
N ALA A 13 19.78 34.35 15.48
CA ALA A 13 19.58 33.34 14.44
C ALA A 13 18.67 32.24 14.99
N ALA A 14 17.38 32.29 14.63
CA ALA A 14 16.47 31.16 14.86
C ALA A 14 16.50 30.25 13.63
N VAL A 15 17.06 29.07 13.86
CA VAL A 15 17.30 27.98 12.92
C VAL A 15 16.00 27.19 12.69
N LEU A 16 15.72 26.91 11.41
CA LEU A 16 14.92 25.80 10.85
C LEU A 16 13.49 25.59 11.38
N ALA A 17 12.53 26.30 10.80
CA ALA A 17 11.20 25.74 10.56
C ALA A 17 11.16 25.23 9.11
N GLY A 18 11.74 24.05 8.88
CA GLY A 18 11.46 23.28 7.67
C GLY A 18 10.08 22.66 7.77
N CYS A 19 9.03 23.43 7.51
CA CYS A 19 7.73 22.87 7.14
C CYS A 19 7.81 22.57 5.64
N SER A 20 8.21 21.35 5.27
CA SER A 20 7.84 20.86 3.95
C SER A 20 6.32 20.71 3.96
N SER A 21 5.60 21.69 3.42
CA SER A 21 4.24 21.47 2.97
C SER A 21 4.31 20.37 1.93
N ILE A 22 3.93 19.16 2.31
CA ILE A 22 3.59 18.13 1.35
C ILE A 22 2.32 18.63 0.69
N GLU A 23 2.48 19.20 -0.51
CA GLU A 23 1.38 19.34 -1.46
C GLU A 23 0.91 17.92 -1.76
N VAL A 24 -0.16 17.50 -1.08
CA VAL A 24 -0.89 16.29 -1.42
C VAL A 24 -1.56 16.58 -2.77
N GLU A 25 -0.86 16.24 -3.86
CA GLU A 25 -1.51 16.07 -5.15
C GLU A 25 -2.66 15.05 -4.98
N PRO A 26 -3.88 15.35 -5.42
CA PRO A 26 -4.97 14.40 -5.40
C PRO A 26 -4.80 13.46 -6.61
N GLY A 27 -3.74 12.68 -6.58
CA GLY A 27 -3.55 11.50 -7.41
C GLY A 27 -3.45 10.33 -6.46
N SER A 28 -4.60 9.77 -6.07
CA SER A 28 -4.64 8.60 -5.20
C SER A 28 -3.87 7.46 -5.86
N GLU A 29 -2.62 7.27 -5.46
CA GLU A 29 -1.86 6.11 -5.89
C GLU A 29 -2.57 4.86 -5.36
N PRO A 30 -2.72 3.77 -6.15
CA PRO A 30 -3.41 2.55 -5.71
C PRO A 30 -2.89 2.01 -4.37
N SER A 31 -1.61 2.23 -4.06
CA SER A 31 -0.96 1.89 -2.80
C SER A 31 -1.47 2.70 -1.59
N GLN A 32 -1.86 3.97 -1.79
CA GLN A 32 -2.43 4.80 -0.74
C GLN A 32 -3.83 4.29 -0.35
N GLN A 33 -4.66 3.90 -1.32
CA GLN A 33 -5.98 3.34 -1.03
C GLN A 33 -5.93 2.04 -0.21
N LEU A 34 -4.95 1.17 -0.48
CA LEU A 34 -4.71 -0.04 0.32
C LEU A 34 -4.37 0.29 1.78
N THR A 35 -3.64 1.39 2.00
CA THR A 35 -3.18 1.81 3.32
C THR A 35 -4.27 2.53 4.11
N GLU A 36 -5.05 3.40 3.46
CA GLU A 36 -6.08 4.24 4.08
C GLU A 36 -7.41 3.52 4.35
N THR A 37 -7.59 2.30 3.84
CA THR A 37 -8.81 1.52 4.06
C THR A 37 -9.09 1.30 5.56
N PRO A 38 -10.33 1.45 6.05
CA PRO A 38 -10.65 1.27 7.47
C PRO A 38 -10.29 -0.12 8.03
N SER A 39 -9.87 -0.16 9.30
CA SER A 39 -9.64 -1.42 10.02
C SER A 39 -10.84 -2.37 9.95
N ARG A 40 -10.55 -3.67 9.93
CA ARG A 40 -11.51 -4.79 9.80
C ARG A 40 -12.25 -4.88 8.47
N ALA A 41 -12.00 -3.98 7.50
CA ALA A 41 -12.50 -4.12 6.14
C ALA A 41 -12.11 -5.48 5.55
N VAL A 42 -12.99 -6.05 4.74
CA VAL A 42 -12.78 -7.34 4.07
C VAL A 42 -12.86 -7.12 2.56
N ALA A 43 -11.88 -7.65 1.83
CA ALA A 43 -11.85 -7.61 0.38
C ALA A 43 -11.64 -9.03 -0.19
N SER A 44 -12.15 -9.25 -1.40
CA SER A 44 -12.01 -10.49 -2.14
C SER A 44 -11.28 -10.18 -3.43
N CYS A 45 -10.14 -10.80 -3.64
CA CYS A 45 -9.26 -10.47 -4.76
C CYS A 45 -9.02 -11.71 -5.61
N VAL A 46 -8.99 -11.52 -6.93
CA VAL A 46 -8.84 -12.62 -7.90
C VAL A 46 -7.49 -12.49 -8.59
N SER A 47 -6.78 -13.60 -8.73
CA SER A 47 -5.50 -13.65 -9.44
C SER A 47 -5.68 -13.18 -10.88
N THR A 48 -4.85 -12.24 -11.33
CA THR A 48 -4.90 -11.70 -12.71
C THR A 48 -4.55 -12.75 -13.75
N LYS A 49 -3.70 -13.71 -13.37
CA LYS A 49 -3.37 -14.92 -14.13
C LYS A 49 -3.63 -16.17 -13.30
N PRO A 50 -4.03 -17.29 -13.91
CA PRO A 50 -4.09 -18.58 -13.22
C PRO A 50 -2.73 -18.98 -12.65
N LEU A 51 -2.74 -19.56 -11.45
CA LEU A 51 -1.56 -20.20 -10.87
C LEU A 51 -1.18 -21.43 -11.73
N SER A 52 0.07 -21.49 -12.18
CA SER A 52 0.64 -22.65 -12.85
C SER A 52 1.79 -23.24 -12.03
N ALA A 53 2.21 -24.48 -12.34
CA ALA A 53 3.34 -25.11 -11.65
C ALA A 53 4.68 -24.35 -11.78
N GLN A 54 4.75 -23.40 -12.71
CA GLN A 54 5.93 -22.59 -12.99
C GLN A 54 5.90 -21.26 -12.23
N ASP A 55 4.74 -20.87 -11.70
CA ASP A 55 4.53 -19.60 -11.00
C ASP A 55 4.55 -19.81 -9.48
N SER A 56 5.23 -18.92 -8.76
CA SER A 56 5.09 -18.83 -7.30
C SER A 56 3.85 -18.01 -6.95
N PHE A 57 3.15 -18.44 -5.91
CA PHE A 57 1.96 -17.77 -5.40
C PHE A 57 2.24 -16.32 -4.95
N GLU A 58 3.43 -16.05 -4.38
CA GLU A 58 3.84 -14.71 -3.93
C GLU A 58 3.98 -13.71 -5.09
N ASN A 59 4.30 -14.20 -6.29
CA ASN A 59 4.44 -13.38 -7.50
C ASN A 59 3.12 -13.23 -8.28
N LEU A 60 2.02 -13.81 -7.78
CA LEU A 60 0.70 -13.58 -8.36
C LEU A 60 0.20 -12.20 -7.96
N GLU A 61 -0.26 -11.45 -8.96
CA GLU A 61 -1.02 -10.24 -8.73
C GLU A 61 -2.48 -10.59 -8.52
N PHE A 62 -3.10 -9.91 -7.58
CA PHE A 62 -4.50 -10.05 -7.23
C PHE A 62 -5.21 -8.72 -7.48
N LYS A 63 -6.26 -8.77 -8.30
CA LYS A 63 -7.15 -7.64 -8.53
C LYS A 63 -8.25 -7.65 -7.47
N CYS A 64 -8.33 -6.57 -6.69
CA CYS A 64 -9.34 -6.35 -5.66
C CYS A 64 -10.30 -5.25 -6.11
N GLU A 65 -11.49 -5.60 -6.62
CA GLU A 65 -12.45 -4.59 -7.10
C GLU A 65 -12.92 -3.63 -6.01
N GLN A 66 -13.04 -4.11 -4.77
CA GLN A 66 -13.44 -3.27 -3.63
C GLN A 66 -12.40 -2.19 -3.28
N LEU A 67 -11.15 -2.36 -3.71
CA LEU A 67 -10.02 -1.49 -3.40
C LEU A 67 -9.50 -0.74 -4.62
N ASP A 68 -10.12 -0.94 -5.79
CA ASP A 68 -9.69 -0.43 -7.10
C ASP A 68 -8.18 -0.59 -7.36
N SER A 69 -7.62 -1.71 -6.90
CA SER A 69 -6.18 -1.94 -6.89
C SER A 69 -5.83 -3.36 -7.36
N THR A 70 -4.64 -3.46 -7.96
CA THR A 70 -4.02 -4.73 -8.34
C THR A 70 -2.65 -4.79 -7.67
N SER A 71 -2.43 -5.81 -6.85
CA SER A 71 -1.21 -5.93 -6.05
C SER A 71 -0.89 -7.39 -5.74
N THR A 72 0.37 -7.66 -5.45
CA THR A 72 0.85 -8.96 -4.95
C THR A 72 0.38 -9.19 -3.52
N LEU A 73 0.46 -10.44 -3.05
CA LEU A 73 0.15 -10.74 -1.65
C LEU A 73 1.10 -10.01 -0.68
N SER A 74 2.36 -9.87 -1.04
CA SER A 74 3.36 -9.17 -0.22
C SER A 74 3.00 -7.70 -0.04
N GLU A 75 2.64 -7.01 -1.12
CA GLU A 75 2.20 -5.60 -1.05
C GLU A 75 0.94 -5.42 -0.20
N LEU A 76 -0.01 -6.37 -0.27
CA LEU A 76 -1.19 -6.37 0.58
C LEU A 76 -0.80 -6.53 2.07
N ILE A 77 0.14 -7.42 2.38
CA ILE A 77 0.64 -7.63 3.75
C ILE A 77 1.37 -6.38 4.26
N ASP A 78 2.22 -5.77 3.43
CA ASP A 78 2.96 -4.55 3.75
C ASP A 78 2.00 -3.36 3.99
N ALA A 79 0.87 -3.32 3.27
CA ALA A 79 -0.21 -2.37 3.49
C ALA A 79 -1.11 -2.69 4.71
N GLY A 80 -0.80 -3.72 5.50
CA GLY A 80 -1.53 -4.07 6.72
C GLY A 80 -2.75 -4.96 6.53
N TRP A 81 -2.82 -5.68 5.41
CA TRP A 81 -3.85 -6.69 5.17
C TRP A 81 -3.38 -8.08 5.62
N ARG A 82 -4.33 -8.87 6.11
CA ARG A 82 -4.11 -10.27 6.48
C ARG A 82 -4.91 -11.17 5.56
N LEU A 83 -4.25 -12.22 5.06
CA LEU A 83 -4.91 -13.31 4.34
C LEU A 83 -5.81 -14.11 5.31
N GLU A 84 -7.11 -14.17 5.01
CA GLU A 84 -8.09 -14.96 5.76
C GLU A 84 -8.36 -16.32 5.10
N SER A 85 -8.46 -16.36 3.78
CA SER A 85 -8.69 -17.60 3.04
C SER A 85 -8.15 -17.55 1.63
N VAL A 86 -7.87 -18.74 1.10
CA VAL A 86 -7.49 -18.95 -0.29
C VAL A 86 -8.46 -19.98 -0.87
N ASN A 87 -9.12 -19.61 -1.97
CA ASN A 87 -9.97 -20.48 -2.74
C ASN A 87 -9.28 -20.80 -4.07
N VAL A 88 -9.06 -22.09 -4.31
CA VAL A 88 -8.48 -22.58 -5.57
C VAL A 88 -9.64 -22.99 -6.46
N GLY A 89 -9.78 -22.30 -7.59
CA GLY A 89 -10.80 -22.60 -8.57
C GLY A 89 -10.51 -23.88 -9.35
N LYS A 90 -11.39 -24.20 -10.30
CA LYS A 90 -11.28 -25.44 -11.07
C LYS A 90 -10.01 -25.43 -11.91
N GLN A 91 -9.37 -26.60 -11.92
CA GLN A 91 -8.22 -26.88 -12.78
C GLN A 91 -8.62 -26.77 -14.26
N SER A 92 -7.77 -26.12 -15.04
CA SER A 92 -7.80 -26.10 -16.49
C SER A 92 -6.45 -26.55 -17.04
N ASN A 93 -6.48 -27.13 -18.25
CA ASN A 93 -5.26 -27.45 -18.99
C ASN A 93 -5.17 -26.48 -20.17
N LEU A 94 -4.21 -25.57 -20.11
CA LEU A 94 -3.92 -24.61 -21.17
C LEU A 94 -2.55 -24.99 -21.75
N ASN A 95 -2.53 -25.47 -23.00
CA ASN A 95 -1.31 -25.84 -23.72
C ASN A 95 -0.41 -26.84 -22.98
N GLY A 96 -1.00 -27.84 -22.29
CA GLY A 96 -0.25 -28.83 -21.52
C GLY A 96 0.16 -28.36 -20.12
N VAL A 97 -0.10 -27.09 -19.77
CA VAL A 97 0.15 -26.53 -18.44
C VAL A 97 -1.13 -26.60 -17.62
N ILE A 98 -1.02 -27.17 -16.43
CA ILE A 98 -2.08 -27.18 -15.42
C ILE A 98 -2.15 -25.78 -14.79
N SER A 99 -3.33 -25.16 -14.88
CA SER A 99 -3.58 -23.79 -14.44
C SER A 99 -4.84 -23.71 -13.60
N MET A 100 -4.78 -23.02 -12.46
CA MET A 100 -5.88 -22.86 -11.51
C MET A 100 -6.08 -21.38 -11.17
N PRO A 101 -7.26 -20.78 -11.37
CA PRO A 101 -7.52 -19.42 -10.88
C PRO A 101 -7.56 -19.43 -9.35
N ILE A 102 -7.04 -18.38 -8.74
CA ILE A 102 -6.99 -18.23 -7.29
C ILE A 102 -7.84 -17.03 -6.89
N THR A 103 -8.64 -17.22 -5.84
CA THR A 103 -9.33 -16.11 -5.15
C THR A 103 -8.87 -16.07 -3.71
N ILE A 104 -8.47 -14.90 -3.23
CA ILE A 104 -8.10 -14.69 -1.82
C ILE A 104 -9.12 -13.79 -1.13
N THR A 105 -9.36 -14.05 0.14
CA THR A 105 -10.07 -13.13 1.03
C THR A 105 -9.08 -12.53 2.00
N ILE A 106 -9.08 -11.22 2.13
CA ILE A 106 -8.16 -10.47 3.00
C ILE A 106 -8.93 -9.58 3.97
N ARG A 107 -8.37 -9.35 5.15
CA ARG A 107 -8.89 -8.42 6.17
C ARG A 107 -7.86 -7.38 6.55
N LYS A 108 -8.27 -6.10 6.57
CA LYS A 108 -7.46 -5.00 7.08
C LYS A 108 -7.30 -5.10 8.60
N LEU A 109 -6.07 -5.05 9.09
CA LEU A 109 -5.80 -5.20 10.53
C LEU A 109 -5.86 -3.87 11.29
N PHE A 110 -5.32 -2.81 10.71
CA PHE A 110 -5.14 -1.50 11.33
C PHE A 110 -5.45 -0.40 10.32
#